data_AF-C8PJ92-F1
#
_entry.id   AF-C8PJ92-F1
#
_cell.length_a   1.000
_cell.length_b   1.000
_cell.length_c   1.000
_cell.angle_alpha   90.00
_cell.angle_beta   90.00
_cell.angle_gamma   90.00
#
_symmetry.space_group_name_H-M   'P 1'
#
loop_
_entity.id
_entity.type
_entity.pdbx_description
1 polymer ?
#
loop_
_entity_poly.entity_id
_entity_poly.type
_entity_poly.pdbx_seq_one_letter_code
_entity_poly.pdbx_strand_id
1 'polypeptide(L)'
;MQKLNFKNNVSETLLINVYMRHLDFKDRGPILNDPFSSAVVEQIDYDFAKFDDARLSKTGTVIRAKFFDDETLRLAAELDRPIIV
;
A
#
# COMPACT_ATOMS: atom_id res chain seq x y z
N MET A 1 7.35 14.26 -15.47
CA MET A 1 7.11 14.64 -14.07
C MET A 1 8.41 14.43 -13.30
N GLN A 2 8.76 15.33 -12.37
CA GLN A 2 9.95 15.16 -11.53
C GLN A 2 9.66 14.08 -10.47
N LYS A 3 10.53 13.07 -10.35
CA LYS A 3 10.41 12.06 -9.29
C LYS A 3 10.83 12.62 -7.93
N LEU A 4 10.14 12.18 -6.89
CA LEU A 4 10.38 12.50 -5.48
C LEU A 4 11.57 11.70 -4.97
N ASN A 5 12.58 12.40 -4.45
CA ASN A 5 13.70 11.80 -3.74
C ASN A 5 13.60 12.15 -2.26
N PHE A 6 13.80 11.17 -1.38
CA PHE A 6 13.75 11.36 0.06
C PHE A 6 15.05 11.97 0.56
N LYS A 7 14.96 13.14 1.21
CA LYS A 7 16.12 13.82 1.84
C LYS A 7 16.49 13.23 3.22
N ASN A 8 15.55 12.51 3.85
CA ASN A 8 15.68 11.89 5.17
C ASN A 8 15.48 10.37 5.07
N ASN A 9 15.81 9.64 6.13
CA ASN A 9 15.66 8.19 6.18
C ASN A 9 14.18 7.78 6.21
N VAL A 10 13.65 7.37 5.07
CA VAL A 10 12.42 6.58 4.99
C VAL A 10 12.78 5.11 5.17
N SER A 11 12.05 4.40 6.03
CA SER A 11 12.28 2.97 6.20
C SER A 11 11.89 2.21 4.94
N GLU A 12 12.79 1.36 4.45
CA GLU A 12 12.54 0.44 3.34
C GLU A 12 11.31 -0.44 3.57
N THR A 13 11.03 -0.80 4.83
CA THR A 13 9.82 -1.53 5.23
C THR A 13 8.54 -0.80 4.82
N LEU A 14 8.51 0.55 4.87
CA LEU A 14 7.36 1.32 4.39
C LEU A 14 7.20 1.21 2.88
N LEU A 15 8.30 1.31 2.14
CA LEU A 15 8.31 1.25 0.67
C LEU A 15 7.84 -0.11 0.15
N ILE A 16 8.21 -1.20 0.83
CA ILE A 16 7.68 -2.54 0.53
C ILE A 16 6.14 -2.53 0.61
N ASN A 17 5.54 -1.95 1.66
CA ASN A 17 4.08 -1.94 1.82
C ASN A 17 3.36 -1.17 0.71
N VAL A 18 3.92 -0.04 0.26
CA VAL A 18 3.32 0.75 -0.83
C VAL A 18 3.49 0.02 -2.17
N TYR A 19 4.65 -0.60 -2.39
CA TYR A 19 4.91 -1.34 -3.62
C TYR A 19 4.03 -2.58 -3.79
N MET A 20 3.83 -3.36 -2.72
CA MET A 20 2.95 -4.53 -2.78
C MET A 20 1.50 -4.15 -3.11
N ARG A 21 1.02 -3.00 -2.62
CA ARG A 21 -0.31 -2.45 -2.97
C ARG A 21 -0.38 -1.98 -4.42
N HIS A 22 0.70 -1.37 -4.94
CA HIS A 22 0.82 -1.07 -6.37
C HIS A 22 0.73 -2.36 -7.22
N LEU A 23 1.47 -3.41 -6.87
CA LEU A 23 1.41 -4.68 -7.61
C LEU A 23 0.03 -5.35 -7.53
N ASP A 24 -0.71 -5.20 -6.44
CA ASP A 24 -2.11 -5.63 -6.36
C ASP A 24 -2.99 -4.82 -7.32
N PHE A 25 -2.91 -3.49 -7.29
CA PHE A 25 -3.66 -2.60 -8.17
C PHE A 25 -3.45 -2.89 -9.67
N LYS A 26 -2.26 -3.37 -10.06
CA LYS A 26 -1.95 -3.75 -11.45
C LYS A 26 -2.50 -5.12 -11.86
N ASP A 27 -2.96 -5.95 -10.93
CA ASP A 27 -3.58 -7.25 -11.26
C ASP A 27 -4.94 -7.06 -11.96
N ARG A 28 -5.39 -8.10 -12.67
CA ARG A 28 -6.72 -8.08 -13.33
C ARG A 28 -7.89 -8.05 -12.35
N GLY A 29 -7.66 -8.49 -11.12
CA GLY A 29 -8.66 -8.57 -10.05
C GLY A 29 -8.02 -8.14 -8.73
N PRO A 30 -7.74 -6.84 -8.56
CA PRO A 30 -7.08 -6.33 -7.35
C PRO A 30 -7.95 -6.56 -6.12
N ILE A 31 -7.34 -6.91 -4.99
CA ILE A 31 -8.06 -7.09 -3.72
C ILE A 31 -8.40 -5.74 -3.09
N LEU A 32 -7.46 -4.80 -3.11
CA LEU A 32 -7.61 -3.47 -2.50
C LEU A 32 -8.08 -2.42 -3.50
N ASN A 33 -7.65 -2.57 -4.76
CA ASN A 33 -7.88 -1.57 -5.80
C ASN A 33 -7.44 -0.16 -5.34
N ASP A 34 -6.21 -0.03 -4.85
CA ASP A 34 -5.62 1.20 -4.30
C ASP A 34 -4.87 2.02 -5.38
N PRO A 35 -5.53 2.98 -6.06
CA PRO A 35 -4.86 3.81 -7.07
C PRO A 35 -3.85 4.78 -6.46
N PHE A 36 -3.98 5.13 -5.19
CA PHE A 36 -3.09 6.08 -4.53
C PHE A 36 -1.69 5.47 -4.37
N SER A 37 -1.60 4.25 -3.82
CA SER A 37 -0.30 3.55 -3.72
C SER A 37 0.35 3.40 -5.09
N SER A 38 -0.42 3.12 -6.14
CA SER A 38 0.12 3.04 -7.50
C SER A 38 0.71 4.37 -7.97
N ALA A 39 -0.03 5.47 -7.82
CA ALA A 39 0.45 6.79 -8.21
C ALA A 39 1.68 7.23 -7.39
N VAL A 40 1.76 6.83 -6.11
CA VAL A 40 2.91 7.12 -5.24
C VAL A 40 4.16 6.38 -5.71
N VAL A 41 4.07 5.08 -6.03
CA VAL A 41 5.21 4.30 -6.56
C VAL A 41 5.78 4.93 -7.82
N GLU A 42 4.93 5.37 -8.74
CA GLU A 42 5.34 6.00 -10.00
C GLU A 42 6.09 7.34 -9.79
N GLN A 43 5.83 8.00 -8.67
CA GLN A 43 6.44 9.29 -8.33
C GLN A 43 7.72 9.16 -7.51
N ILE A 44 8.00 8.04 -6.84
CA ILE A 44 9.18 7.89 -5.99
C ILE A 44 10.41 7.46 -6.82
N ASP A 45 11.53 8.15 -6.60
CA ASP A 45 12.83 7.76 -7.14
C ASP A 45 13.48 6.68 -6.29
N TYR A 46 13.01 5.44 -6.46
CA TYR A 46 13.49 4.27 -5.74
C TYR A 46 13.40 3.03 -6.63
N ASP A 47 14.39 2.15 -6.51
CA ASP A 47 14.39 0.87 -7.23
C ASP A 47 13.50 -0.15 -6.51
N PHE A 48 12.22 -0.20 -6.92
CA PHE A 48 11.26 -1.16 -6.41
C PHE A 48 11.39 -2.56 -7.01
N ALA A 49 12.03 -2.70 -8.18
CA ALA A 49 12.10 -3.97 -8.92
C ALA A 49 12.82 -5.06 -8.10
N LYS A 50 13.68 -4.67 -7.16
CA LYS A 50 14.32 -5.59 -6.21
C LYS A 50 13.35 -6.37 -5.31
N PHE A 51 12.06 -6.02 -5.30
CA PHE A 51 11.02 -6.69 -4.54
C PHE A 51 10.06 -7.55 -5.40
N ASP A 52 10.27 -7.65 -6.72
CA ASP A 52 9.34 -8.32 -7.63
C ASP A 52 9.08 -9.79 -7.30
N ASP A 53 10.10 -10.49 -6.78
CA ASP A 53 10.00 -11.90 -6.40
C ASP A 53 9.34 -12.13 -5.03
N ALA A 54 9.03 -11.08 -4.27
CA ALA A 54 8.48 -11.15 -2.92
C ALA A 54 6.97 -11.47 -2.88
N ARG A 55 6.54 -12.53 -3.57
CA ARG A 55 5.12 -12.90 -3.77
C ARG A 55 4.35 -13.10 -2.47
N LEU A 56 4.96 -13.75 -1.47
CA LEU A 56 4.32 -13.94 -0.15
C LEU A 56 4.16 -12.62 0.60
N SER A 57 5.14 -11.71 0.47
CA SER A 57 5.05 -10.36 1.01
C SER A 57 3.94 -9.56 0.35
N LYS A 58 3.72 -9.72 -0.96
CA LYS A 58 2.57 -9.13 -1.67
C LYS A 58 1.26 -9.61 -1.05
N THR A 59 1.03 -10.92 -1.07
CA THR A 59 -0.22 -11.51 -0.57
C THR A 59 -0.48 -11.14 0.90
N GLY A 60 0.53 -11.28 1.77
CA GLY A 60 0.39 -10.97 3.20
C GLY A 60 0.10 -9.50 3.45
N THR A 61 0.78 -8.58 2.76
CA THR A 61 0.53 -7.14 2.86
C THR A 61 -0.89 -6.79 2.46
N VAL A 62 -1.34 -7.31 1.32
CA VAL A 62 -2.64 -6.97 0.72
C VAL A 62 -3.80 -7.50 1.55
N ILE A 63 -3.74 -8.75 2.00
CA ILE A 63 -4.78 -9.33 2.87
C ILE A 63 -4.84 -8.60 4.22
N ARG A 64 -3.67 -8.28 4.80
CA ARG A 64 -3.61 -7.53 6.06
C ARG A 64 -4.22 -6.13 5.92
N ALA A 65 -3.90 -5.41 4.85
CA ALA A 65 -4.51 -4.11 4.59
C ALA A 65 -6.04 -4.23 4.44
N LYS A 66 -6.51 -5.23 3.69
CA LYS A 66 -7.96 -5.45 3.51
C LYS A 66 -8.68 -5.71 4.83
N PHE A 67 -8.08 -6.54 5.70
CA PHE A 67 -8.62 -6.80 7.02
C PHE A 67 -8.80 -5.51 7.83
N PHE A 68 -7.79 -4.63 7.84
CA PHE A 68 -7.88 -3.35 8.54
C PHE A 68 -8.86 -2.37 7.89
N ASP A 69 -8.98 -2.35 6.56
CA ASP A 69 -9.97 -1.53 5.86
C ASP A 69 -11.39 -1.99 6.21
N ASP A 70 -11.65 -3.30 6.18
CA ASP A 70 -12.95 -3.88 6.52
C ASP A 70 -13.33 -3.59 7.98
N GLU A 71 -12.38 -3.71 8.92
CA GLU A 71 -12.59 -3.39 10.34
C GLU A 71 -12.79 -1.88 10.58
N THR A 72 -12.05 -1.04 9.85
CA THR A 72 -12.22 0.43 9.86
C THR A 72 -13.64 0.81 9.42
N LEU A 73 -14.11 0.22 8.32
CA LEU A 73 -15.47 0.45 7.81
C LEU A 73 -16.53 -0.04 8.79
N ARG A 74 -16.32 -1.20 9.43
CA ARG A 74 -17.22 -1.74 10.46
C ARG A 74 -17.33 -0.77 11.64
N LEU A 75 -16.21 -0.34 12.21
CA LEU A 75 -16.19 0.61 13.31
C LEU A 75 -16.79 1.96 12.93
N ALA A 76 -16.57 2.43 11.70
CA ALA A 76 -17.14 3.68 11.22
C ALA A 76 -18.65 3.63 11.02
N ALA A 77 -19.22 2.45 10.78
CA ALA A 77 -20.67 2.26 10.72
C ALA A 77 -21.32 2.15 12.12
N GLU A 78 -20.59 1.63 13.11
CA GLU A 78 -21.13 1.36 14.46
C GLU A 78 -20.99 2.55 15.42
N LEU A 79 -20.00 3.42 15.22
CA LEU A 79 -19.67 4.52 16.13
C LEU A 79 -20.06 5.87 15.52
N ASP A 80 -20.64 6.76 16.33
CA ASP A 80 -21.04 8.11 15.89
C ASP A 80 -19.85 9.01 15.53
N ARG A 81 -18.72 8.84 16.25
CA ARG A 81 -17.49 9.62 16.08
C ARG A 81 -16.24 8.76 16.28
N PRO A 82 -15.95 7.81 15.38
CA PRO A 82 -14.79 6.92 15.49
C PRO A 82 -13.49 7.72 15.33
N ILE A 83 -12.47 7.38 16.14
CA ILE A 83 -11.09 7.78 15.90
C ILE A 83 -10.32 6.50 15.58
N ILE A 84 -9.77 6.42 14.38
CA ILE A 84 -9.00 5.27 13.89
C ILE A 84 -7.58 5.78 13.64
N VAL A 85 -6.60 5.15 14.29
CA VAL A 85 -5.18 5.54 14.30
C VAL A 85 -4.35 4.45 13.65
#